data_AF-A0AAE0F6C4-F1
#
_entry.id   AF-A0AAE0F6C4-F1
#
_cell.length_a   1.000
_cell.length_b   1.000
_cell.length_c   1.000
_cell.angle_alpha   90.00
_cell.angle_beta   90.00
_cell.angle_gamma   90.00
#
_symmetry.space_group_name_H-M   'P 1'
#
loop_
_entity.id
_entity.type
_entity.pdbx_description
1 polymer ?
#
loop_
_entity_poly.entity_id
_entity_poly.type
_entity_poly.pdbx_seq_one_letter_code
_entity_poly.pdbx_strand_id
1 'polypeptide(L)'
;MFGRLAKRSPLANRTLQSHPHNRRRSNLSYHRIAGRFSKQVEASGKPTFTARTYLAPAGSYIGKADKGYELVSLTGESVELDSSRLGSFEQQPLTTPSRFIQPRRINYTLDGTQQAWDMVQSFPSVAVALYHSDIDAAILVRQFRPAVYASKLIEEEAKGADGDSNLPYSAGFTYELCAGLADKEGCTVQEVAREEILEECGFDVPLYSVEKITSYVSAIGISGSRQSLFFAQVDETMRKGLGGGLAADGEAIQVMALPMDQVDAFIADEACPKSAGLMWGLLYLKSRRISNQV
;
A
#
# COMPACT_ATOMS: atom_id res chain seq x y z
N MET A 1 25.84 11.92 -26.78
CA MET A 1 26.29 13.27 -27.22
C MET A 1 26.84 13.98 -26.00
N PHE A 2 28.13 14.31 -26.00
CA PHE A 2 28.86 14.89 -24.86
C PHE A 2 28.52 16.37 -24.63
N GLY A 3 28.54 16.83 -23.37
CA GLY A 3 28.53 18.25 -23.01
C GLY A 3 29.13 18.47 -21.61
N ARG A 4 30.16 19.33 -21.51
CA ARG A 4 31.04 19.58 -20.37
C ARG A 4 30.67 20.89 -19.63
N LEU A 5 30.89 20.90 -18.31
CA LEU A 5 31.37 21.98 -17.40
C LEU A 5 30.53 23.26 -17.16
N ALA A 6 30.26 23.54 -15.88
CA ALA A 6 30.76 24.74 -15.18
C ALA A 6 30.64 24.63 -13.63
N LYS A 7 31.70 25.02 -12.91
CA LYS A 7 31.78 25.16 -11.44
C LYS A 7 31.20 26.51 -11.00
N ARG A 8 30.52 26.59 -9.84
CA ARG A 8 30.45 27.78 -8.97
C ARG A 8 30.35 27.41 -7.48
N SER A 9 30.99 28.25 -6.66
CA SER A 9 31.28 28.12 -5.22
C SER A 9 30.12 28.55 -4.29
N PRO A 10 30.19 28.29 -2.96
CA PRO A 10 29.03 28.32 -2.05
C PRO A 10 28.98 29.58 -1.17
N LEU A 11 27.79 30.02 -0.75
CA LEU A 11 27.64 31.00 0.34
C LEU A 11 26.39 30.79 1.20
N ALA A 12 26.67 30.66 2.50
CA ALA A 12 25.99 31.27 3.66
C ALA A 12 24.71 30.64 4.25
N ASN A 13 24.92 29.98 5.39
CA ASN A 13 23.99 29.71 6.49
C ASN A 13 23.18 30.96 6.93
N ARG A 14 21.88 30.76 7.18
CA ARG A 14 21.13 31.53 8.18
C ARG A 14 20.15 30.65 8.96
N THR A 15 20.44 30.54 10.25
CA THR A 15 19.65 29.97 11.34
C THR A 15 18.38 30.80 11.58
N LEU A 16 17.23 30.15 11.78
CA LEU A 16 16.05 30.77 12.37
C LEU A 16 15.50 29.89 13.50
N GLN A 17 15.34 30.53 14.66
CA GLN A 17 14.95 29.99 15.95
C GLN A 17 13.47 29.61 16.00
N SER A 18 13.18 28.50 16.67
CA SER A 18 11.86 27.98 17.02
C SER A 18 11.22 28.74 18.19
N HIS A 19 9.89 28.89 18.19
CA HIS A 19 9.07 29.12 19.40
C HIS A 19 7.85 28.18 19.43
N PRO A 20 7.42 27.70 20.62
CA PRO A 20 6.54 26.55 20.74
C PRO A 20 5.06 26.93 20.82
N HIS A 21 4.18 26.13 20.21
CA HIS A 21 2.73 26.23 20.43
C HIS A 21 2.16 25.03 21.19
N ASN A 22 1.27 25.42 22.09
CA ASN A 22 0.72 24.75 23.26
C ASN A 22 -0.36 23.73 22.88
N ARG A 23 -0.25 22.48 23.34
CA ARG A 23 -1.25 21.41 23.14
C ARG A 23 -2.51 21.69 23.96
N ARG A 24 -3.66 21.85 23.29
CA ARG A 24 -4.98 21.62 23.91
C ARG A 24 -5.51 20.26 23.49
N ARG A 25 -5.81 19.42 24.49
CA ARG A 25 -6.52 18.14 24.34
C ARG A 25 -7.95 18.42 23.84
N SER A 26 -8.36 17.79 22.75
CA SER A 26 -9.76 17.73 22.32
C SER A 26 -10.36 16.36 22.62
N ASN A 27 -11.60 16.39 23.12
CA ASN A 27 -12.43 15.22 23.40
C ASN A 27 -12.74 14.45 22.10
N LEU A 28 -12.61 13.12 22.12
CA LEU A 28 -12.98 12.27 20.98
C LEU A 28 -14.50 12.22 20.80
N SER A 29 -14.98 12.63 19.63
CA SER A 29 -16.31 12.33 19.09
C SER A 29 -16.22 11.15 18.11
N TYR A 30 -17.32 10.45 17.86
CA TYR A 30 -17.40 9.32 16.91
C TYR A 30 -18.41 9.65 15.80
N HIS A 31 -18.15 9.20 14.56
CA HIS A 31 -19.08 9.34 13.42
C HIS A 31 -19.63 7.98 12.98
N ARG A 32 -20.93 7.96 12.65
CA ARG A 32 -21.72 6.75 12.36
C ARG A 32 -21.68 6.42 10.86
N ILE A 33 -21.25 5.22 10.49
CA ILE A 33 -21.39 4.73 9.11
C ILE A 33 -22.84 4.30 8.88
N ALA A 34 -23.49 4.86 7.87
CA ALA A 34 -24.74 4.34 7.32
C ALA A 34 -24.43 3.53 6.06
N GLY A 35 -24.01 2.28 6.25
CA GLY A 35 -23.90 1.26 5.20
C GLY A 35 -25.08 0.32 5.28
N ARG A 36 -25.78 0.11 4.17
CA ARG A 36 -26.96 -0.77 4.09
C ARG A 36 -26.53 -2.25 4.19
N PHE A 37 -27.40 -3.03 4.87
CA PHE A 37 -27.69 -4.47 4.76
C PHE A 37 -27.19 -5.47 5.86
N SER A 38 -28.11 -6.14 6.60
CA SER A 38 -27.97 -7.53 7.14
C SER A 38 -29.33 -8.28 7.28
N LYS A 39 -29.45 -9.56 6.94
CA LYS A 39 -30.72 -10.31 6.64
C LYS A 39 -31.65 -10.55 7.87
N GLN A 40 -32.95 -10.26 7.78
CA GLN A 40 -34.01 -10.91 8.59
C GLN A 40 -35.20 -11.36 7.74
N VAL A 41 -35.80 -12.48 8.14
CA VAL A 41 -36.86 -13.21 7.43
C VAL A 41 -38.21 -12.81 8.02
N GLU A 42 -39.04 -12.11 7.25
CA GLU A 42 -40.49 -12.03 7.47
C GLU A 42 -41.24 -12.83 6.40
N ALA A 43 -42.46 -13.25 6.75
CA ALA A 43 -43.27 -14.34 6.18
C ALA A 43 -43.72 -14.22 4.71
N SER A 44 -43.00 -13.46 3.88
CA SER A 44 -43.26 -13.30 2.45
C SER A 44 -41.97 -13.41 1.62
N GLY A 45 -41.21 -14.50 1.79
CA GLY A 45 -40.29 -15.05 0.77
C GLY A 45 -39.24 -14.15 0.09
N LYS A 46 -39.03 -12.90 0.53
CA LYS A 46 -38.04 -11.96 -0.01
C LYS A 46 -37.18 -11.43 1.13
N PRO A 47 -35.84 -11.55 1.08
CA PRO A 47 -34.97 -11.15 2.18
C PRO A 47 -34.86 -9.63 2.28
N THR A 48 -35.20 -9.08 3.44
CA THR A 48 -35.02 -7.67 3.82
C THR A 48 -33.87 -7.58 4.82
N PHE A 49 -33.06 -6.53 4.74
CA PHE A 49 -31.76 -6.47 5.43
C PHE A 49 -31.58 -5.19 6.31
N THR A 50 -31.27 -5.29 7.62
CA THR A 50 -31.00 -4.28 8.68
C THR A 50 -29.55 -4.29 9.22
N ALA A 51 -28.91 -3.14 9.48
CA ALA A 51 -27.45 -2.99 9.64
C ALA A 51 -26.87 -3.17 11.07
N ARG A 52 -25.61 -3.66 11.16
CA ARG A 52 -24.70 -3.45 12.31
C ARG A 52 -23.76 -2.29 11.96
N THR A 53 -23.70 -1.27 12.81
CA THR A 53 -22.89 -0.06 12.58
C THR A 53 -21.46 -0.30 13.07
N TYR A 54 -20.46 -0.23 12.20
CA TYR A 54 -19.07 -0.03 12.61
C TYR A 54 -18.87 1.45 13.00
N LEU A 55 -18.44 1.70 14.22
CA LEU A 55 -18.11 3.04 14.72
C LEU A 55 -16.61 3.25 14.58
N ALA A 56 -16.17 3.81 13.45
CA ALA A 56 -14.77 4.20 13.30
C ALA A 56 -14.47 5.46 14.17
N PRO A 57 -13.28 5.60 14.76
CA PRO A 57 -12.87 6.80 15.49
C PRO A 57 -12.97 8.06 14.60
N ALA A 58 -13.28 9.24 15.15
CA ALA A 58 -13.22 10.46 14.34
C ALA A 58 -11.81 10.69 13.75
N GLY A 59 -11.74 11.12 12.49
CA GLY A 59 -10.47 11.28 11.77
C GLY A 59 -9.95 10.02 11.07
N SER A 60 -10.68 8.90 11.15
CA SER A 60 -10.36 7.66 10.43
C SER A 60 -10.67 7.71 8.93
N TYR A 61 -11.40 8.72 8.44
CA TYR A 61 -11.88 8.72 7.06
C TYR A 61 -10.86 9.39 6.14
N ILE A 62 -10.40 8.65 5.13
CA ILE A 62 -9.48 9.14 4.11
C ILE A 62 -10.02 8.72 2.76
N GLY A 63 -10.63 9.64 2.05
CA GLY A 63 -11.25 9.33 0.77
C GLY A 63 -11.84 10.59 0.16
N LYS A 64 -12.09 10.50 -1.14
CA LYS A 64 -12.73 11.57 -1.89
C LYS A 64 -14.19 11.17 -2.06
N ALA A 65 -15.05 11.55 -1.10
CA ALA A 65 -16.49 11.26 -1.19
C ALA A 65 -17.11 11.80 -2.50
N ASP A 66 -16.54 12.84 -3.08
CA ASP A 66 -16.85 13.39 -4.41
C ASP A 66 -16.51 12.44 -5.58
N LYS A 67 -15.69 11.42 -5.35
CA LYS A 67 -15.27 10.39 -6.33
C LYS A 67 -16.04 9.08 -6.21
N GLY A 68 -17.03 9.00 -5.31
CA GLY A 68 -17.87 7.82 -5.16
C GLY A 68 -17.24 6.66 -4.39
N TYR A 69 -16.14 6.92 -3.67
CA TYR A 69 -15.58 5.98 -2.71
C TYR A 69 -15.05 6.70 -1.46
N GLU A 70 -15.00 5.96 -0.35
CA GLU A 70 -14.51 6.41 0.94
C GLU A 70 -13.68 5.28 1.56
N LEU A 71 -12.39 5.54 1.83
CA LEU A 71 -11.58 4.59 2.57
C LEU A 71 -11.63 4.92 4.05
N VAL A 72 -11.74 3.87 4.87
CA VAL A 72 -11.78 3.98 6.32
C VAL A 72 -10.48 3.44 6.89
N SER A 73 -9.67 4.30 7.49
CA SER A 73 -8.48 3.96 8.26
C SER A 73 -8.87 3.09 9.46
N LEU A 74 -8.28 1.89 9.52
CA LEU A 74 -8.41 0.97 10.65
C LEU A 74 -7.30 1.16 11.69
N THR A 75 -6.22 1.85 11.34
CA THR A 75 -5.12 2.22 12.25
C THR A 75 -5.41 3.49 13.07
N GLY A 76 -6.53 4.17 12.83
CA GLY A 76 -6.85 5.46 13.46
C GLY A 76 -6.37 6.65 12.64
N GLU A 77 -5.51 7.51 13.22
CA GLU A 77 -5.02 8.73 12.57
C GLU A 77 -4.23 8.44 11.28
N SER A 78 -4.27 9.39 10.34
CA SER A 78 -3.53 9.26 9.08
C SER A 78 -2.03 9.20 9.31
N VAL A 79 -1.37 8.26 8.63
CA VAL A 79 0.09 8.16 8.61
C VAL A 79 0.61 9.14 7.54
N GLU A 80 0.50 10.44 7.77
CA GLU A 80 1.07 11.45 6.87
C GLU A 80 2.55 11.70 7.19
N LEU A 81 3.31 12.03 6.15
CA LEU A 81 4.69 12.49 6.30
C LEU A 81 4.75 14.02 6.22
N ASP A 82 5.55 14.60 7.11
CA ASP A 82 5.97 16.00 7.09
C ASP A 82 7.50 16.06 7.28
N SER A 83 8.05 17.28 7.29
CA SER A 83 9.50 17.49 7.44
C SER A 83 10.05 17.08 8.82
N SER A 84 9.19 16.78 9.80
CA SER A 84 9.60 16.22 11.09
C SER A 84 9.71 14.69 11.07
N ARG A 85 8.94 14.02 10.19
CA ARG A 85 8.94 12.56 10.03
C ARG A 85 9.85 12.06 8.91
N LEU A 86 9.91 12.78 7.80
CA LEU A 86 10.83 12.52 6.70
C LEU A 86 11.94 13.57 6.73
N GLY A 87 13.13 13.14 7.15
CA GLY A 87 14.32 13.99 7.22
C GLY A 87 14.93 14.26 5.84
N SER A 88 16.24 14.07 5.70
CA SER A 88 16.92 14.22 4.40
C SER A 88 16.45 13.16 3.41
N PHE A 89 16.09 13.58 2.19
CA PHE A 89 15.79 12.71 1.06
C PHE A 89 16.77 12.99 -0.07
N GLU A 90 17.75 12.11 -0.27
CA GLU A 90 18.81 12.26 -1.27
C GLU A 90 18.92 11.01 -2.14
N GLN A 91 19.09 11.21 -3.44
CA GLN A 91 19.35 10.13 -4.39
C GLN A 91 20.86 10.04 -4.65
N GLN A 92 21.43 8.85 -4.56
CA GLN A 92 22.84 8.58 -4.84
C GLN A 92 23.01 7.27 -5.63
N PRO A 93 24.09 7.12 -6.40
CA PRO A 93 24.42 5.85 -7.03
C PRO A 93 24.55 4.72 -5.99
N LEU A 94 24.06 3.53 -6.32
CA LEU A 94 24.26 2.33 -5.50
C LEU A 94 25.72 1.87 -5.64
N THR A 95 26.56 2.25 -4.68
CA THR A 95 28.01 1.95 -4.68
C THR A 95 28.39 0.71 -3.88
N THR A 96 27.48 0.22 -3.03
CA THR A 96 27.66 -0.98 -2.22
C THR A 96 26.56 -2.00 -2.54
N PRO A 97 26.82 -3.31 -2.40
CA PRO A 97 25.79 -4.33 -2.62
C PRO A 97 24.58 -4.11 -1.70
N SER A 98 23.38 -4.05 -2.27
CA SER A 98 22.15 -4.00 -1.48
C SER A 98 21.74 -5.40 -1.04
N ARG A 99 21.20 -5.48 0.19
CA ARG A 99 20.62 -6.71 0.74
C ARG A 99 19.39 -7.16 -0.06
N PHE A 100 18.59 -6.20 -0.53
CA PHE A 100 17.26 -6.47 -1.10
C PHE A 100 17.25 -6.54 -2.62
N ILE A 101 18.14 -5.80 -3.27
CA ILE A 101 18.20 -5.71 -4.73
C ILE A 101 19.64 -5.77 -5.24
N GLN A 102 19.83 -6.36 -6.42
CA GLN A 102 21.14 -6.44 -7.06
C GLN A 102 21.00 -6.08 -8.54
N PRO A 103 21.55 -4.94 -9.00
CA PRO A 103 21.66 -4.66 -10.42
C PRO A 103 22.53 -5.71 -11.11
N ARG A 104 22.05 -6.27 -12.22
CA ARG A 104 22.74 -7.30 -13.00
C ARG A 104 22.66 -6.95 -14.49
N ARG A 105 23.72 -7.27 -15.22
CA ARG A 105 23.71 -7.32 -16.69
C ARG A 105 23.65 -8.77 -17.14
N ILE A 106 22.67 -9.08 -17.97
CA ILE A 106 22.49 -10.36 -18.63
C ILE A 106 23.08 -10.25 -20.03
N ASN A 107 24.05 -11.09 -20.37
CA ASN A 107 24.54 -11.22 -21.74
C ASN A 107 24.06 -12.56 -22.29
N TYR A 108 23.46 -12.55 -23.48
CA TYR A 108 22.90 -13.75 -24.10
C TYR A 108 23.04 -13.68 -25.62
N THR A 109 22.92 -14.82 -26.29
CA THR A 109 22.89 -14.88 -27.75
C THR A 109 21.49 -15.22 -28.21
N LEU A 110 20.93 -14.38 -29.09
CA LEU A 110 19.64 -14.61 -29.74
C LEU A 110 19.86 -14.60 -31.26
N ASP A 111 19.50 -15.70 -31.92
CA ASP A 111 19.66 -15.88 -33.36
C ASP A 111 21.08 -15.57 -33.88
N GLY A 112 22.09 -16.06 -33.14
CA GLY A 112 23.50 -15.85 -33.45
C GLY A 112 24.02 -14.43 -33.13
N THR A 113 23.17 -13.53 -32.66
CA THR A 113 23.53 -12.14 -32.32
C THR A 113 23.72 -11.99 -30.82
N GLN A 114 24.82 -11.36 -30.39
CA GLN A 114 25.05 -11.02 -28.99
C GLN A 114 24.08 -9.91 -28.54
N GLN A 115 23.43 -10.13 -27.40
CA GLN A 115 22.47 -9.24 -26.77
C GLN A 115 22.89 -8.96 -25.33
N ALA A 116 22.44 -7.83 -24.81
CA ALA A 116 22.57 -7.48 -23.40
C ALA A 116 21.24 -6.93 -22.87
N TRP A 117 20.92 -7.25 -21.62
CA TRP A 117 19.77 -6.69 -20.89
C TRP A 117 20.16 -6.37 -19.46
N ASP A 118 19.71 -5.24 -18.94
CA ASP A 118 19.96 -4.85 -17.55
C ASP A 118 18.72 -5.16 -16.69
N MET A 119 18.94 -5.72 -15.51
CA MET A 119 17.90 -6.09 -14.56
C MET A 119 18.28 -5.70 -13.13
N VAL A 120 17.29 -5.72 -12.26
CA VAL A 120 17.37 -5.59 -10.81
C VAL A 120 16.82 -6.88 -10.22
N GLN A 121 17.73 -7.77 -9.85
CA GLN A 121 17.38 -9.00 -9.14
C GLN A 121 16.86 -8.65 -7.75
N SER A 122 15.72 -9.22 -7.34
CA SER A 122 15.13 -9.06 -6.01
C SER A 122 14.58 -10.38 -5.48
N PHE A 123 14.11 -10.40 -4.23
CA PHE A 123 13.47 -11.57 -3.65
C PHE A 123 12.08 -11.82 -4.26
N PRO A 124 11.62 -13.09 -4.32
CA PRO A 124 10.20 -13.39 -4.46
C PRO A 124 9.40 -12.77 -3.31
N SER A 125 8.12 -12.56 -3.52
CA SER A 125 7.24 -11.95 -2.53
C SER A 125 5.89 -12.65 -2.43
N VAL A 126 5.13 -12.28 -1.41
CA VAL A 126 3.73 -12.63 -1.23
C VAL A 126 2.85 -11.37 -1.31
N ALA A 127 1.57 -11.54 -1.60
CA ALA A 127 0.55 -10.52 -1.43
C ALA A 127 -0.77 -11.18 -1.04
N VAL A 128 -1.62 -10.48 -0.30
CA VAL A 128 -2.89 -11.04 0.21
C VAL A 128 -4.06 -10.13 -0.12
N ALA A 129 -5.04 -10.67 -0.85
CA ALA A 129 -6.37 -10.08 -0.99
C ALA A 129 -7.18 -10.39 0.26
N LEU A 130 -7.35 -9.40 1.13
CA LEU A 130 -8.05 -9.52 2.40
C LEU A 130 -9.50 -9.03 2.30
N TYR A 131 -10.43 -9.86 2.75
CA TYR A 131 -11.86 -9.50 2.85
C TYR A 131 -12.31 -9.50 4.31
N HIS A 132 -12.86 -8.38 4.77
CA HIS A 132 -13.42 -8.26 6.11
C HIS A 132 -14.92 -8.52 6.08
N SER A 133 -15.37 -9.62 6.69
CA SER A 133 -16.77 -10.04 6.60
C SER A 133 -17.75 -9.19 7.41
N ASP A 134 -17.34 -8.65 8.57
CA ASP A 134 -18.26 -7.86 9.40
C ASP A 134 -18.66 -6.50 8.79
N ILE A 135 -17.76 -5.89 8.01
CA ILE A 135 -17.95 -4.55 7.41
C ILE A 135 -18.03 -4.59 5.89
N ASP A 136 -18.03 -5.80 5.30
CA ASP A 136 -18.13 -6.03 3.86
C ASP A 136 -17.16 -5.14 3.04
N ALA A 137 -15.89 -5.20 3.41
CA ALA A 137 -14.84 -4.35 2.84
C ALA A 137 -13.60 -5.15 2.45
N ALA A 138 -12.91 -4.71 1.41
CA ALA A 138 -11.54 -5.11 1.15
C ALA A 138 -10.60 -4.40 2.13
N ILE A 139 -9.64 -5.13 2.69
CA ILE A 139 -8.56 -4.54 3.48
C ILE A 139 -7.36 -4.34 2.56
N LEU A 140 -6.86 -3.11 2.51
CA LEU A 140 -5.69 -2.71 1.74
C LEU A 140 -4.77 -1.87 2.63
N VAL A 141 -3.54 -1.67 2.19
CA VAL A 141 -2.57 -0.84 2.89
C VAL A 141 -2.24 0.41 2.08
N ARG A 142 -1.96 1.51 2.77
CA ARG A 142 -1.40 2.74 2.21
C ARG A 142 -0.04 2.98 2.85
N GLN A 143 0.99 3.12 2.04
CA GLN A 143 2.36 3.30 2.54
C GLN A 143 3.19 4.19 1.62
N PHE A 144 4.17 4.89 2.20
CA PHE A 144 5.11 5.71 1.44
C PHE A 144 6.16 4.83 0.77
N ARG A 145 6.29 4.95 -0.55
CA ARG A 145 7.30 4.26 -1.35
C ARG A 145 8.35 5.26 -1.82
N PRO A 146 9.58 5.27 -1.26
CA PRO A 146 10.62 6.22 -1.62
C PRO A 146 10.92 6.27 -3.14
N ALA A 147 10.91 5.12 -3.81
CA ALA A 147 11.14 5.05 -5.25
C ALA A 147 10.06 5.76 -6.09
N VAL A 148 8.81 5.77 -5.61
CA VAL A 148 7.69 6.47 -6.27
C VAL A 148 7.86 7.97 -6.11
N TYR A 149 8.20 8.42 -4.89
CA TYR A 149 8.47 9.83 -4.63
C TYR A 149 9.67 10.35 -5.45
N ALA A 150 10.78 9.59 -5.47
CA ALA A 150 11.96 9.93 -6.27
C ALA A 150 11.64 10.05 -7.77
N SER A 151 10.83 9.12 -8.31
CA SER A 151 10.41 9.18 -9.72
C SER A 151 9.58 10.43 -10.02
N LYS A 152 8.69 10.83 -9.09
CA LYS A 152 7.90 12.06 -9.21
C LYS A 152 8.77 13.32 -9.15
N LEU A 153 9.81 13.34 -8.31
CA LEU A 153 10.77 14.44 -8.29
C LEU A 153 11.49 14.59 -9.64
N ILE A 154 11.95 13.48 -10.23
CA ILE A 154 12.59 13.48 -11.57
C ILE A 154 11.62 14.02 -12.64
N GLU A 155 10.34 13.62 -12.60
CA GLU A 155 9.31 14.13 -13.51
C GLU A 155 9.10 15.64 -13.36
N GLU A 156 9.12 16.17 -12.13
CA GLU A 156 8.96 17.60 -11.86
C GLU A 156 10.20 18.41 -12.29
N GLU A 157 11.41 17.90 -12.03
CA GLU A 157 12.66 18.51 -12.49
C GLU A 157 12.71 18.59 -14.02
N ALA A 158 12.28 17.53 -14.71
CA ALA A 158 12.22 17.50 -16.18
C ALA A 158 11.25 18.53 -16.79
N LYS A 159 10.27 19.02 -16.02
CA LYS A 159 9.36 20.10 -16.43
C LYS A 159 9.97 21.50 -16.31
N GLY A 160 11.23 21.61 -15.89
CA GLY A 160 11.93 22.88 -15.73
C GLY A 160 11.64 23.57 -14.39
N ALA A 161 11.30 22.80 -13.36
CA ALA A 161 11.22 23.34 -12.00
C ALA A 161 12.63 23.74 -11.54
N ASP A 162 12.92 25.04 -11.56
CA ASP A 162 14.14 25.62 -10.97
C ASP A 162 14.01 25.66 -9.43
N GLY A 163 14.61 24.71 -8.71
CA GLY A 163 14.73 24.75 -7.24
C GLY A 163 14.11 23.55 -6.50
N ASP A 164 13.95 23.68 -5.18
CA ASP A 164 13.29 22.69 -4.33
C ASP A 164 11.87 22.41 -4.86
N SER A 165 11.62 21.16 -5.23
CA SER A 165 10.30 20.72 -5.69
C SER A 165 9.26 20.94 -4.58
N ASN A 166 8.18 21.67 -4.88
CA ASN A 166 7.01 21.78 -3.99
C ASN A 166 6.16 20.50 -3.97
N LEU A 167 6.70 19.37 -4.41
CA LEU A 167 6.01 18.09 -4.46
C LEU A 167 5.71 17.61 -3.04
N PRO A 168 4.42 17.52 -2.64
CA PRO A 168 4.07 17.08 -1.29
C PRO A 168 4.47 15.62 -1.10
N TYR A 169 4.88 15.24 0.12
CA TYR A 169 5.25 13.84 0.43
C TYR A 169 4.11 12.85 0.20
N SER A 170 2.86 13.31 0.21
CA SER A 170 1.69 12.52 -0.17
C SER A 170 1.80 11.93 -1.60
N ALA A 171 2.60 12.54 -2.49
CA ALA A 171 2.87 12.02 -3.84
C ALA A 171 3.68 10.71 -3.85
N GLY A 172 4.36 10.37 -2.75
CA GLY A 172 5.08 9.12 -2.60
C GLY A 172 4.24 7.98 -2.03
N PHE A 173 3.01 8.25 -1.60
CA PHE A 173 2.13 7.22 -1.05
C PHE A 173 1.44 6.43 -2.15
N THR A 174 1.37 5.11 -1.94
CA THR A 174 0.63 4.22 -2.82
C THR A 174 -0.31 3.32 -2.03
N TYR A 175 -1.35 2.86 -2.71
CA TYR A 175 -2.28 1.86 -2.19
C TYR A 175 -1.92 0.48 -2.72
N GLU A 176 -1.84 -0.49 -1.82
CA GLU A 176 -1.31 -1.82 -2.09
C GLU A 176 -2.12 -2.91 -1.36
N LEU A 177 -1.91 -4.17 -1.75
CA LEU A 177 -2.28 -5.30 -0.89
C LEU A 177 -1.30 -5.42 0.26
N CYS A 178 -1.73 -6.06 1.34
CA CYS A 178 -0.80 -6.58 2.34
C CYS A 178 0.22 -7.50 1.67
N ALA A 179 1.52 -7.27 1.87
CA ALA A 179 2.56 -7.92 1.07
C ALA A 179 3.93 -7.86 1.74
N GLY A 180 4.69 -8.95 1.61
CA GLY A 180 6.03 -9.07 2.17
C GLY A 180 6.98 -9.88 1.31
N LEU A 181 8.27 -9.81 1.63
CA LEU A 181 9.29 -10.61 0.97
C LEU A 181 9.23 -12.06 1.46
N ALA A 182 9.39 -13.01 0.54
CA ALA A 182 9.55 -14.42 0.86
C ALA A 182 11.04 -14.76 1.02
N ASP A 183 11.71 -14.12 1.98
CA ASP A 183 13.15 -14.22 2.24
C ASP A 183 13.51 -14.92 3.57
N LYS A 184 12.50 -15.34 4.35
CA LYS A 184 12.67 -16.07 5.62
C LYS A 184 12.97 -17.55 5.36
N GLU A 185 14.13 -18.02 5.83
CA GLU A 185 14.56 -19.42 5.70
C GLU A 185 13.66 -20.34 6.54
N GLY A 186 13.26 -21.48 5.97
CA GLY A 186 12.43 -22.48 6.64
C GLY A 186 10.93 -22.18 6.65
N CYS A 187 10.49 -20.97 6.27
CA CYS A 187 9.08 -20.62 6.15
C CYS A 187 8.53 -20.93 4.75
N THR A 188 7.33 -21.47 4.69
CA THR A 188 6.54 -21.55 3.45
C THR A 188 6.02 -20.16 3.07
N VAL A 189 5.75 -19.95 1.78
CA VAL A 189 5.12 -18.70 1.29
C VAL A 189 3.74 -18.44 1.92
N GLN A 190 3.04 -19.48 2.39
CA GLN A 190 1.76 -19.33 3.08
C GLN A 190 1.94 -18.84 4.52
N GLU A 191 2.97 -19.31 5.22
CA GLU A 191 3.34 -18.83 6.56
C GLU A 191 3.79 -17.38 6.51
N VAL A 192 4.62 -17.01 5.53
CA VAL A 192 5.01 -15.60 5.31
C VAL A 192 3.75 -14.75 5.07
N ALA A 193 2.84 -15.18 4.19
CA ALA A 193 1.60 -14.45 3.96
C ALA A 193 0.76 -14.27 5.24
N ARG A 194 0.67 -15.29 6.09
CA ARG A 194 -0.03 -15.17 7.39
C ARG A 194 0.65 -14.18 8.33
N GLU A 195 1.98 -14.21 8.40
CA GLU A 195 2.76 -13.27 9.22
C GLU A 195 2.52 -11.82 8.80
N GLU A 196 2.55 -11.54 7.49
CA GLU A 196 2.30 -10.20 6.95
C GLU A 196 0.87 -9.70 7.27
N ILE A 197 -0.15 -10.58 7.24
CA ILE A 197 -1.52 -10.21 7.63
C ILE A 197 -1.57 -9.73 9.09
N LEU A 198 -0.82 -10.37 9.98
CA LEU A 198 -0.76 -9.97 11.38
C LEU A 198 0.04 -8.67 11.56
N GLU A 199 1.18 -8.57 10.91
CA GLU A 199 2.12 -7.45 11.03
C GLU A 199 1.58 -6.16 10.41
N GLU A 200 1.21 -6.20 9.14
CA GLU A 200 0.76 -5.03 8.41
C GLU A 200 -0.70 -4.69 8.72
N CYS A 201 -1.58 -5.70 8.86
CA CYS A 201 -3.02 -5.49 8.95
C CYS A 201 -3.63 -5.74 10.36
N GLY A 202 -2.88 -6.36 11.28
CA GLY A 202 -3.30 -6.56 12.66
C GLY A 202 -4.23 -7.75 12.92
N PHE A 203 -4.36 -8.68 11.96
CA PHE A 203 -5.25 -9.85 12.09
C PHE A 203 -4.47 -11.17 12.22
N ASP A 204 -4.81 -11.98 13.22
CA ASP A 204 -4.24 -13.32 13.38
C ASP A 204 -5.23 -14.36 12.83
N VAL A 205 -4.99 -14.76 11.59
CA VAL A 205 -5.80 -15.76 10.87
C VAL A 205 -5.21 -17.16 11.04
N PRO A 206 -6.02 -18.24 11.07
CA PRO A 206 -5.47 -19.59 11.05
C PRO A 206 -4.79 -19.89 9.70
N LEU A 207 -3.66 -20.60 9.71
CA LEU A 207 -2.88 -20.85 8.49
C LEU A 207 -3.71 -21.51 7.37
N TYR A 208 -4.61 -22.44 7.73
CA TYR A 208 -5.44 -23.15 6.75
C TYR A 208 -6.43 -22.24 6.00
N SER A 209 -6.75 -21.05 6.51
CA SER A 209 -7.67 -20.11 5.85
C SER A 209 -6.96 -19.16 4.89
N VAL A 210 -5.62 -19.20 4.81
CA VAL A 210 -4.83 -18.43 3.86
C VAL A 210 -4.73 -19.23 2.56
N GLU A 211 -5.65 -19.00 1.63
CA GLU A 211 -5.73 -19.75 0.37
C GLU A 211 -4.82 -19.15 -0.70
N LYS A 212 -3.98 -19.98 -1.33
CA LYS A 212 -3.24 -19.54 -2.51
C LYS A 212 -4.18 -19.39 -3.69
N ILE A 213 -4.19 -18.21 -4.31
CA ILE A 213 -4.96 -17.92 -5.51
C ILE A 213 -4.14 -18.29 -6.76
N THR A 214 -2.98 -17.66 -6.91
CA THR A 214 -2.11 -17.80 -8.08
C THR A 214 -0.71 -17.22 -7.80
N SER A 215 0.12 -17.06 -8.82
CA SER A 215 1.35 -16.26 -8.77
C SER A 215 1.58 -15.56 -10.11
N TYR A 216 2.24 -14.41 -10.09
CA TYR A 216 2.62 -13.66 -11.30
C TYR A 216 4.04 -13.12 -11.20
N VAL A 217 4.57 -12.66 -12.33
CA VAL A 217 5.88 -12.02 -12.42
C VAL A 217 5.70 -10.51 -12.25
N SER A 218 6.33 -9.94 -11.22
CA SER A 218 6.33 -8.51 -10.96
C SER A 218 7.47 -7.82 -11.72
N ALA A 219 7.24 -6.56 -12.10
CA ALA A 219 8.23 -5.72 -12.78
C ALA A 219 8.94 -6.44 -13.96
N ILE A 220 8.16 -7.06 -14.85
CA ILE A 220 8.61 -7.99 -15.91
C ILE A 220 9.81 -7.47 -16.71
N GLY A 221 9.83 -6.19 -17.05
CA GLY A 221 10.92 -5.61 -17.87
C GLY A 221 12.24 -5.38 -17.14
N ILE A 222 12.23 -5.35 -15.80
CA ILE A 222 13.41 -4.96 -15.01
C ILE A 222 13.77 -5.93 -13.90
N SER A 223 12.90 -6.83 -13.46
CA SER A 223 13.19 -7.71 -12.32
C SER A 223 12.89 -9.16 -12.60
N GLY A 224 11.66 -9.46 -13.04
CA GLY A 224 11.23 -10.84 -13.27
C GLY A 224 10.95 -11.63 -11.97
N SER A 225 10.88 -10.95 -10.82
CA SER A 225 10.62 -11.59 -9.53
C SER A 225 9.20 -12.12 -9.42
N ARG A 226 9.03 -13.28 -8.76
CA ARG A 226 7.72 -13.92 -8.59
C ARG A 226 7.00 -13.37 -7.36
N GLN A 227 5.75 -12.95 -7.52
CA GLN A 227 4.83 -12.65 -6.42
C GLN A 227 3.75 -13.72 -6.31
N SER A 228 3.61 -14.35 -5.14
CA SER A 228 2.55 -15.32 -4.84
C SER A 228 1.36 -14.62 -4.22
N LEU A 229 0.17 -14.80 -4.80
CA LEU A 229 -1.02 -14.11 -4.37
C LEU A 229 -1.95 -15.04 -3.59
N PHE A 230 -2.39 -14.59 -2.43
CA PHE A 230 -3.24 -15.30 -1.49
C PHE A 230 -4.56 -14.56 -1.25
N PHE A 231 -5.53 -15.28 -0.71
CA PHE A 231 -6.79 -14.79 -0.19
C PHE A 231 -6.89 -15.17 1.28
N ALA A 232 -7.42 -14.26 2.10
CA ALA A 232 -7.93 -14.62 3.42
C ALA A 232 -9.16 -13.77 3.77
N GLN A 233 -10.12 -14.39 4.44
CA GLN A 233 -11.21 -13.68 5.10
C GLN A 233 -10.80 -13.37 6.54
N VAL A 234 -11.11 -12.16 6.99
CA VAL A 234 -10.90 -11.69 8.36
C VAL A 234 -12.21 -11.18 8.95
N ASP A 235 -12.27 -11.16 10.28
CA ASP A 235 -13.31 -10.51 11.06
C ASP A 235 -12.69 -9.89 12.32
N GLU A 236 -13.49 -9.15 13.08
CA GLU A 236 -12.98 -8.42 14.24
C GLU A 236 -12.56 -9.36 15.38
N THR A 237 -13.01 -10.62 15.40
CA THR A 237 -12.57 -11.61 16.41
C THR A 237 -11.10 -12.03 16.22
N MET A 238 -10.58 -11.85 15.01
CA MET A 238 -9.19 -12.13 14.64
C MET A 238 -8.25 -10.94 14.90
N ARG A 239 -8.76 -9.77 15.28
CA ARG A 239 -7.92 -8.58 15.52
C ARG A 239 -7.03 -8.76 16.75
N LYS A 240 -5.72 -8.58 16.56
CA LYS A 240 -4.69 -8.59 17.62
C LYS A 240 -3.99 -7.25 17.79
N GLY A 241 -4.07 -6.38 16.79
CA GLY A 241 -3.49 -5.05 16.83
C GLY A 241 -4.09 -4.10 15.80
N LEU A 242 -3.54 -2.90 15.73
CA LEU A 242 -3.90 -1.94 14.68
C LEU A 242 -3.27 -2.28 13.32
N GLY A 243 -2.25 -3.15 13.31
CA GLY A 243 -1.35 -3.32 12.17
C GLY A 243 -0.38 -2.15 12.07
N GLY A 244 0.09 -1.86 10.86
CA GLY A 244 0.97 -0.73 10.57
C GLY A 244 2.44 -1.10 10.30
N GLY A 245 2.76 -2.40 10.26
CA GLY A 245 4.10 -2.87 9.96
C GLY A 245 5.06 -2.80 11.16
N LEU A 246 6.34 -3.05 10.89
CA LEU A 246 7.38 -2.95 11.91
C LEU A 246 7.99 -1.54 11.95
N ALA A 247 7.67 -0.80 13.01
CA ALA A 247 8.26 0.53 13.25
C ALA A 247 9.79 0.50 13.33
N ALA A 248 10.38 -0.62 13.78
CA ALA A 248 11.83 -0.81 13.82
C ALA A 248 12.47 -0.89 12.42
N ASP A 249 11.70 -1.32 11.42
CA ASP A 249 12.14 -1.42 10.02
C ASP A 249 11.81 -0.15 9.22
N GLY A 250 11.36 0.90 9.91
CA GLY A 250 11.05 2.20 9.31
C GLY A 250 9.73 2.23 8.54
N GLU A 251 8.88 1.23 8.75
CA GLU A 251 7.60 1.13 8.07
C GLU A 251 6.60 2.14 8.61
N ALA A 252 5.88 2.75 7.67
CA ALA A 252 4.83 3.73 7.93
C ALA A 252 3.60 3.30 7.14
N ILE A 253 2.97 2.22 7.59
CA ILE A 253 1.85 1.58 6.90
C ILE A 253 0.55 1.98 7.56
N GLN A 254 -0.44 2.29 6.74
CA GLN A 254 -1.79 2.58 7.16
C GLN A 254 -2.74 1.50 6.64
N VAL A 255 -3.54 0.93 7.53
CA VAL A 255 -4.53 -0.10 7.16
C VAL A 255 -5.83 0.58 6.79
N MET A 256 -6.38 0.27 5.63
CA MET A 256 -7.57 0.90 5.07
C MET A 256 -8.62 -0.16 4.73
N ALA A 257 -9.88 0.15 5.03
CA ALA A 257 -11.04 -0.59 4.55
C ALA A 257 -11.68 0.14 3.37
N LEU A 258 -11.86 -0.57 2.26
CA LEU A 258 -12.59 -0.13 1.08
C LEU A 258 -13.89 -0.93 0.97
N PRO A 259 -15.07 -0.32 1.14
CA PRO A 259 -16.35 -1.01 0.95
C PRO A 259 -16.45 -1.71 -0.40
N MET A 260 -16.93 -2.95 -0.40
CA MET A 260 -16.89 -3.80 -1.60
C MET A 260 -17.76 -3.27 -2.76
N ASP A 261 -18.75 -2.42 -2.49
CA ASP A 261 -19.58 -1.73 -3.48
C ASP A 261 -18.90 -0.51 -4.12
N GLN A 262 -17.77 -0.05 -3.57
CA GLN A 262 -17.02 1.12 -4.04
C GLN A 262 -15.73 0.76 -4.80
N VAL A 263 -15.45 -0.52 -4.95
CA VAL A 263 -14.23 -1.04 -5.60
C VAL A 263 -14.02 -0.47 -7.00
N ASP A 264 -15.06 -0.40 -7.83
CA ASP A 264 -14.93 0.06 -9.22
C ASP A 264 -14.53 1.54 -9.28
N ALA A 265 -15.16 2.38 -8.45
CA ALA A 265 -14.87 3.80 -8.37
C ALA A 265 -13.42 4.03 -7.90
N PHE A 266 -12.96 3.27 -6.92
CA PHE A 266 -11.57 3.34 -6.45
C PHE A 266 -10.59 2.90 -7.54
N ILE A 267 -10.81 1.77 -8.21
CA ILE A 267 -9.94 1.28 -9.29
C ILE A 267 -9.81 2.33 -10.41
N ALA A 268 -10.91 2.99 -10.80
CA ALA A 268 -10.94 3.97 -11.87
C ALA A 268 -10.24 5.31 -11.54
N ASP A 269 -9.98 5.61 -10.26
CA ASP A 269 -9.37 6.89 -9.86
C ASP A 269 -7.85 6.92 -10.08
N GLU A 270 -7.41 7.49 -11.20
CA GLU A 270 -5.99 7.64 -11.52
C GLU A 270 -5.22 8.60 -10.59
N ALA A 271 -5.91 9.42 -9.80
CA ALA A 271 -5.25 10.36 -8.88
C ALA A 271 -4.57 9.67 -7.68
N CYS A 272 -4.91 8.40 -7.44
CA CYS A 272 -4.34 7.60 -6.36
C CYS A 272 -3.45 6.50 -6.95
N PRO A 273 -2.12 6.52 -6.73
CA PRO A 273 -1.23 5.47 -7.19
C PRO A 273 -1.63 4.11 -6.59
N LYS A 274 -1.80 3.11 -7.46
CA LYS A 274 -2.17 1.73 -7.08
C LYS A 274 -1.24 0.74 -7.74
N SER A 275 -0.90 -0.33 -7.02
CA SER A 275 -0.22 -1.46 -7.64
C SER A 275 -1.18 -2.26 -8.52
N ALA A 276 -0.68 -2.87 -9.60
CA ALA A 276 -1.47 -3.78 -10.43
C ALA A 276 -2.00 -4.98 -9.63
N GLY A 277 -1.22 -5.46 -8.64
CA GLY A 277 -1.62 -6.51 -7.71
C GLY A 277 -2.85 -6.12 -6.88
N LEU A 278 -2.93 -4.88 -6.39
CA LEU A 278 -4.11 -4.38 -5.69
C LEU A 278 -5.34 -4.39 -6.58
N MET A 279 -5.27 -3.78 -7.77
CA MET A 279 -6.41 -3.74 -8.68
C MET A 279 -6.91 -5.16 -9.01
N TRP A 280 -6.00 -6.09 -9.26
CA TRP A 280 -6.36 -7.50 -9.50
C TRP A 280 -7.00 -8.14 -8.27
N GLY A 281 -6.42 -7.97 -7.08
CA GLY A 281 -6.94 -8.50 -5.81
C GLY A 281 -8.36 -8.00 -5.52
N LEU A 282 -8.63 -6.72 -5.75
CA LEU A 282 -9.96 -6.15 -5.60
C LEU A 282 -10.98 -6.74 -6.59
N LEU A 283 -10.60 -6.91 -7.86
CA LEU A 283 -11.45 -7.56 -8.86
C LEU A 283 -11.73 -9.03 -8.50
N TYR A 284 -10.73 -9.74 -7.97
CA TYR A 284 -10.88 -11.10 -7.45
C TYR A 284 -11.88 -11.15 -6.30
N LEU A 285 -11.74 -10.28 -5.29
CA LEU A 285 -12.67 -10.21 -4.16
C LEU A 285 -14.09 -9.91 -4.62
N LYS A 286 -14.26 -8.99 -5.57
CA LYS A 286 -15.56 -8.66 -6.17
C LYS A 286 -16.18 -9.87 -6.86
N SER A 287 -15.42 -10.59 -7.68
CA SER A 287 -15.87 -11.81 -8.37
C SER A 287 -16.28 -12.93 -7.39
N ARG A 288 -15.47 -13.14 -6.33
CA ARG A 288 -15.76 -14.15 -5.29
C ARG A 288 -17.00 -13.78 -4.48
N ARG A 289 -17.20 -12.50 -4.14
CA ARG A 289 -18.41 -12.00 -3.47
C ARG A 289 -19.68 -12.25 -4.29
N ILE A 290 -19.63 -12.05 -5.61
CA ILE A 290 -20.75 -12.35 -6.53
C ILE A 290 -21.04 -13.86 -6.57
N SER A 291 -20.00 -14.69 -6.64
CA SER A 291 -20.15 -16.15 -6.72
C SER A 291 -20.78 -16.77 -5.47
N ASN A 292 -20.58 -16.16 -4.29
CA ASN A 292 -21.19 -16.59 -3.04
C ASN A 292 -22.63 -16.05 -2.84
N GLN A 293 -23.14 -15.22 -3.75
CA GLN A 293 -24.51 -14.66 -3.70
C GLN A 293 -25.50 -15.36 -4.65
N VAL A 294 -25.02 -16.23 -5.54
CA VAL A 294 -25.82 -17.06 -6.47
C VAL A 294 -25.98 -18.46 -5.88
#